data_AF-A0A077P0K7-F1
#
_entry.id   AF-A0A077P0K7-F1
#
_cell.length_a   1.000
_cell.length_b   1.000
_cell.length_c   1.000
_cell.angle_alpha   90.00
_cell.angle_beta   90.00
_cell.angle_gamma   90.00
#
_symmetry.space_group_name_H-M   'P 1'
#
loop_
_entity.id
_entity.type
_entity.pdbx_description
1 polymer ?
#
loop_
_entity_poly.entity_id
_entity_poly.type
_entity_poly.pdbx_seq_one_letter_code
_entity_poly.pdbx_strand_id
1 'polypeptide(L)' 'MLLIQAWVRNSGQLRHEMLFTRKQLRDAVQWGDTQLKVHLSRLVEMEYLLLHRRGLTFVYELLFDGADSEAAHLSGLIVP' A
#
# COMPACT_ATOMS: atom_id res chain seq x y z
N MET A 1 -5.34 -1.86 6.75
CA MET A 1 -4.96 -2.17 5.35
C MET A 1 -6.15 -2.29 4.39
N LEU A 2 -7.40 -2.05 4.82
CA LEU A 2 -8.59 -2.09 3.94
C LEU A 2 -8.59 -1.00 2.85
N LEU A 3 -8.00 0.17 3.11
CA LEU A 3 -8.13 1.34 2.23
C LEU A 3 -7.24 1.25 0.97
N ILE A 4 -5.98 0.78 1.12
CA ILE A 4 -5.09 0.54 -0.03
C ILE A 4 -5.61 -0.62 -0.87
N GLN A 5 -6.00 -1.73 -0.23
CA GLN A 5 -6.53 -2.88 -0.94
C GLN A 5 -7.84 -2.54 -1.66
N ALA A 6 -8.79 -1.85 -1.01
CA ALA A 6 -10.03 -1.42 -1.65
C ALA A 6 -9.77 -0.42 -2.78
N TRP A 7 -8.87 0.55 -2.58
CA TRP A 7 -8.52 1.52 -3.62
C TRP A 7 -7.86 0.85 -4.82
N VAL A 8 -6.90 -0.04 -4.60
CA VAL A 8 -6.22 -0.77 -5.68
C VAL A 8 -7.18 -1.77 -6.37
N ARG A 9 -8.06 -2.47 -5.63
CA ARG A 9 -9.10 -3.33 -6.24
C ARG A 9 -10.10 -2.53 -7.06
N ASN A 10 -10.49 -1.35 -6.60
CA ASN A 10 -11.42 -0.47 -7.32
C ASN A 10 -10.74 0.33 -8.46
N SER A 11 -9.43 0.17 -8.66
CA SER A 11 -8.71 0.83 -9.75
C SER A 11 -8.97 0.20 -11.13
N GLY A 12 -9.63 -0.96 -11.18
CA GLY A 12 -9.93 -1.69 -12.42
C GLY A 12 -8.75 -2.44 -13.04
N GLN A 13 -7.60 -2.47 -12.35
CA GLN A 13 -6.40 -3.21 -12.78
C GLN A 13 -6.60 -4.73 -12.64
N LEU A 14 -5.96 -5.50 -13.53
CA LEU A 14 -5.93 -6.96 -13.40
C LEU A 14 -5.25 -7.36 -12.08
N ARG A 15 -5.65 -8.50 -11.51
CA ARG A 15 -5.23 -8.92 -10.16
C ARG A 15 -3.71 -9.04 -9.96
N HIS A 16 -2.96 -9.27 -11.04
CA HIS A 16 -1.50 -9.34 -11.07
C HIS A 16 -0.83 -8.01 -11.48
N GLU A 17 -1.60 -6.94 -11.61
CA GLU A 17 -1.15 -5.62 -12.06
C GLU A 17 -1.52 -4.52 -11.06
N MET A 18 -1.81 -4.90 -9.81
CA MET A 18 -2.20 -4.03 -8.70
C MET A 18 -1.04 -3.12 -8.27
N LEU A 19 -0.66 -2.21 -9.16
CA LEU A 19 0.53 -1.36 -9.12
C LEU A 19 0.14 0.07 -8.77
N PHE A 20 0.89 0.64 -7.83
CA PHE A 20 0.70 2.02 -7.43
C PHE A 20 1.99 2.69 -7.00
N THR A 21 2.03 4.00 -7.07
CA THR A 21 3.13 4.82 -6.55
C THR A 21 2.75 5.42 -5.20
N ARG A 22 3.75 5.78 -4.39
CA ARG A 22 3.50 6.53 -3.15
C ARG A 22 2.75 7.84 -3.40
N LYS A 23 2.99 8.49 -4.55
CA LYS A 23 2.29 9.72 -4.93
C LYS A 23 0.79 9.47 -5.11
N GLN A 24 0.41 8.46 -5.90
CA GLN A 24 -1.01 8.11 -6.10
C GLN A 24 -1.69 7.76 -4.77
N LEU A 25 -1.00 7.01 -3.91
CA LEU A 25 -1.54 6.67 -2.60
C LEU A 25 -1.74 7.91 -1.73
N ARG A 26 -0.75 8.81 -1.67
CA ARG A 26 -0.83 10.07 -0.92
C ARG A 26 -2.01 10.93 -1.39
N ASP A 27 -2.19 11.04 -2.69
CA ASP A 27 -3.27 11.83 -3.29
C ASP A 27 -4.65 11.21 -2.94
N ALA A 28 -4.73 9.89 -2.72
CA ALA A 28 -5.95 9.17 -2.35
C ALA A 28 -6.29 9.19 -0.84
N VAL A 29 -5.29 9.12 0.05
CA VAL A 29 -5.52 8.87 1.49
C VAL A 29 -5.26 10.06 2.41
N GLN A 30 -4.82 11.21 1.86
CA GLN A 30 -4.57 12.46 2.60
C GLN A 30 -3.63 12.32 3.82
N TRP A 31 -2.75 11.31 3.81
CA TRP A 31 -1.74 11.10 4.86
C TRP A 31 -0.44 11.85 4.56
N GLY A 32 0.34 12.14 5.61
CA GLY A 32 1.67 12.73 5.46
C GLY A 32 2.66 11.79 4.76
N ASP A 33 3.56 12.33 3.93
CA ASP A 33 4.54 11.53 3.16
C ASP A 33 5.45 10.68 4.05
N THR A 34 5.83 11.18 5.23
CA THR A 34 6.63 10.44 6.21
C THR A 34 5.89 9.21 6.73
N GLN A 35 4.61 9.33 7.06
CA GLN A 35 3.79 8.21 7.54
C GLN A 35 3.62 7.16 6.44
N LEU A 36 3.38 7.61 5.20
CA LEU A 36 3.27 6.71 4.04
C LEU A 36 4.56 5.96 3.77
N LYS A 37 5.72 6.61 3.85
CA LYS A 37 7.02 5.95 3.70
C LYS A 37 7.21 4.84 4.74
N VAL A 38 7.01 5.14 6.02
CA VAL A 38 7.17 4.17 7.10
C VAL A 38 6.22 2.99 6.90
N HIS A 39 4.95 3.26 6.58
CA HIS A 39 3.95 2.21 6.40
C HIS A 39 4.26 1.32 5.19
N LEU A 40 4.61 1.92 4.05
CA LEU A 40 4.96 1.17 2.85
C LEU A 40 6.22 0.32 3.04
N SER A 41 7.24 0.84 3.74
CA SER A 41 8.44 0.05 4.07
C SER A 41 8.10 -1.18 4.91
N ARG A 42 7.27 -1.02 5.95
CA ARG A 42 6.83 -2.16 6.78
C ARG A 42 6.04 -3.20 5.98
N LEU A 43 5.17 -2.76 5.07
CA LEU A 43 4.41 -3.68 4.21
C LEU A 43 5.31 -4.44 3.23
N VAL A 44 6.40 -3.82 2.75
CA VAL A 44 7.41 -4.50 1.94
C VAL A 44 8.21 -5.50 2.78
N GLU A 45 8.62 -5.14 4.00
CA GLU A 45 9.32 -6.02 4.94
C GLU A 45 8.49 -7.26 5.32
N MET A 46 7.17 -7.12 5.38
CA MET A 46 6.23 -8.22 5.62
C MET A 46 5.83 -9.00 4.36
N GLU A 47 6.47 -8.72 3.21
CA GLU A 47 6.18 -9.34 1.91
C GLU A 47 4.72 -9.16 1.43
N TYR A 48 4.01 -8.17 1.98
CA TYR A 48 2.66 -7.80 1.51
C TYR A 48 2.69 -6.93 0.25
N LEU A 49 3.79 -6.21 0.04
CA LEU A 49 4.06 -5.43 -1.15
C LEU A 49 5.37 -5.84 -1.80
N LEU A 50 5.39 -5.94 -3.13
CA LEU A 50 6.63 -5.99 -3.91
C LEU A 50 7.04 -4.57 -4.30
N LEU A 51 8.29 -4.19 -4.04
CA LEU A 51 8.84 -2.90 -4.42
C LEU A 51 9.60 -2.99 -5.74
N HIS A 52 9.08 -2.37 -6.77
CA HIS A 52 9.72 -2.19 -8.06
C HIS A 52 10.37 -0.81 -8.16
N ARG A 53 11.62 -0.76 -8.62
CA ARG A 53 12.27 0.49 -8.99
C ARG A 53 12.28 0.64 -10.51
N ARG A 54 11.59 1.66 -11.02
CA ARG A 54 11.54 2.02 -12.44
C ARG A 54 12.24 3.37 -12.62
N GLY A 55 13.55 3.33 -12.85
CA GLY A 55 14.40 4.53 -12.88
C GLY A 55 14.42 5.26 -11.53
N LEU A 56 13.85 6.46 -11.51
CA LEU A 56 13.73 7.31 -10.31
C LEU A 56 12.40 7.11 -9.56
N THR A 57 11.50 6.27 -10.06
CA THR A 57 10.17 6.04 -9.47
C THR A 57 10.11 4.72 -8.73
N PHE A 58 9.49 4.75 -7.55
CA PHE A 58 9.13 3.56 -6.77
C PHE A 58 7.68 3.19 -7.08
N VAL A 59 7.49 1.93 -7.50
CA VAL A 59 6.19 1.33 -7.79
C VAL A 59 6.01 0.16 -6.82
N TYR A 60 4.87 0.10 -6.18
CA TYR A 60 4.50 -0.95 -5.24
C TYR A 60 3.47 -1.85 -5.90
N GLU A 61 3.65 -3.15 -5.77
CA GLU A 61 2.71 -4.18 -6.21
C GLU A 61 2.08 -4.84 -4.99
N LEU A 62 0.76 -4.96 -4.96
CA LEU A 62 0.06 -5.65 -3.89
C LEU A 62 0.09 -7.16 -4.10
N LEU A 63 0.77 -7.90 -3.21
CA LEU A 63 0.87 -9.36 -3.28
C LEU A 63 -0.21 -10.08 -2.46
N PHE A 64 -0.77 -9.42 -1.43
CA PHE A 64 -1.65 -10.06 -0.46
C PHE A 64 -3.16 -9.80 -0.73
N ASP A 65 -3.92 -10.88 -0.90
CA ASP A 65 -5.37 -10.88 -1.22
C ASP A 65 -6.28 -10.70 0.01
N GLY A 66 -5.74 -10.61 1.23
CA GLY A 66 -6.57 -10.33 2.42
C GLY A 66 -7.45 -11.48 2.90
N ALA A 67 -7.23 -12.72 2.42
CA ALA A 67 -8.13 -13.84 2.68
C ALA A 67 -8.16 -14.33 4.15
N ASP A 68 -7.11 -14.11 4.95
CA ASP A 68 -7.04 -14.66 6.33
C ASP A 68 -6.39 -13.73 7.36
N SER A 69 -6.61 -12.41 7.26
CA SER A 69 -6.16 -11.53 8.33
C SER A 69 -7.16 -10.40 8.60
N GLU A 70 -8.10 -10.69 9.51
CA GLU A 70 -8.78 -9.67 10.32
C GLU A 70 -7.80 -8.85 11.18
N ALA A 71 -6.51 -9.21 11.22
CA ALA A 71 -5.47 -8.52 11.97
C ALA A 71 -4.73 -7.47 11.12
N ALA A 72 -5.46 -6.50 10.58
CA ALA A 72 -4.87 -5.22 10.20
C ALA A 72 -5.15 -4.17 11.27
N HIS A 73 -4.76 -4.47 12.52
CA HIS A 73 -4.56 -3.43 13.51
C HIS A 73 -3.58 -2.44 12.90
N LEU A 74 -4.03 -1.20 12.72
CA LEU A 74 -3.21 -0.04 12.41
C LEU A 74 -2.33 0.27 13.65
N SER A 75 -1.56 -0.70 14.14
CA SER A 75 -0.68 -0.60 15.31
C SER A 75 0.43 0.39 15.01
N GLY A 76 0.12 1.67 15.22
CA GLY A 76 0.99 2.81 15.01
C GLY A 76 0.32 4.04 14.41
N LEU A 77 -0.93 3.97 13.93
CA LEU A 77 -1.71 5.18 13.64
C LEU A 77 -2.30 5.68 14.95
N ILE A 78 -1.51 6.45 15.68
CA ILE A 78 -2.07 7.42 16.60
C ILE A 78 -2.85 8.40 15.72
N VAL A 79 -4.16 8.22 15.67
CA VAL A 79 -5.09 9.25 15.22
C VAL A 79 -5.00 10.36 16.28
N PRO A 80 -4.83 11.65 15.91
CA PRO A 80 -5.01 12.72 16.89
C PRO A 80 -6.46 12.76 17.39
#